data_AF-E1RAB1-F1
#
_entry.id   AF-E1RAB1-F1
#
_cell.length_a   1.000
_cell.length_b   1.000
_cell.length_c   1.000
_cell.angle_alpha   90.00
_cell.angle_beta   90.00
_cell.angle_gamma   90.00
#
_symmetry.space_group_name_H-M   'P 1'
#
loop_
_entity.id
_entity.type
_entity.pdbx_description
1 polymer ?
#
loop_
_entity_poly.entity_id
_entity_poly.type
_entity_poly.pdbx_seq_one_letter_code
_entity_poly.pdbx_strand_id
1 'polypeptide(L)'
;MKKVDDSNIMEGLEEKREEIIREINEYNRERDQIRAMLGKIGGKSYSKTDMIINIVFLTIILLLFILELTTHFLPAFISLEVSVLLVSIKIVWMIHSQHRFNHFQFWVLNSIEFRINNMHKMVRGMEKELKQLREDKHNTNAVGP
;
A
#
# COMPACT_ATOMS: atom_id res chain seq x y z
N MET A 1 50.76 -27.99 7.13
CA MET A 1 49.48 -28.52 6.59
C MET A 1 48.25 -27.71 6.99
N LYS A 2 48.21 -27.09 8.19
CA LYS A 2 47.03 -26.37 8.72
C LYS A 2 46.59 -25.09 7.96
N LYS A 3 47.51 -24.44 7.23
CA LYS A 3 47.25 -23.16 6.55
C LYS A 3 46.43 -23.28 5.25
N VAL A 4 46.31 -24.48 4.70
CA VAL A 4 45.58 -24.77 3.44
C VAL A 4 44.11 -25.10 3.70
N ASP A 5 43.77 -25.49 4.93
CA ASP A 5 42.41 -25.83 5.37
C ASP A 5 41.63 -24.56 5.74
N ASP A 6 42.25 -23.66 6.50
CA ASP A 6 41.66 -22.36 6.86
C ASP A 6 41.44 -21.45 5.62
N SER A 7 42.26 -21.55 4.57
CA SER A 7 42.06 -20.74 3.36
C SER A 7 40.84 -21.18 2.54
N ASN A 8 40.60 -22.49 2.43
CA ASN A 8 39.42 -23.03 1.75
C ASN A 8 38.11 -22.72 2.51
N ILE A 9 38.16 -22.75 3.85
CA ILE A 9 37.00 -22.38 4.68
C ILE A 9 36.69 -20.89 4.55
N MET A 10 37.72 -20.02 4.55
CA MET A 10 37.53 -18.59 4.36
C MET A 10 36.99 -18.24 2.96
N GLU A 11 37.47 -18.93 1.92
CA GLU A 11 37.01 -18.76 0.53
C GLU A 11 35.53 -19.15 0.36
N GLY A 12 35.10 -20.27 0.95
CA GLY A 12 33.68 -20.67 0.94
C GLY A 12 32.75 -19.80 1.79
N LEU A 13 33.27 -19.14 2.84
CA LEU A 13 32.52 -18.16 3.64
C LEU A 13 32.36 -16.82 2.91
N GLU A 14 33.39 -16.39 2.17
CA GLU A 14 33.35 -15.20 1.33
C GLU A 14 32.35 -15.38 0.18
N GLU A 15 32.34 -16.53 -0.50
CA GLU A 15 31.34 -16.84 -1.55
C GLU A 15 29.89 -16.79 -1.01
N LYS A 16 29.62 -17.44 0.13
CA LYS A 16 28.30 -17.39 0.78
C LYS A 16 27.90 -15.98 1.21
N ARG A 17 28.87 -15.20 1.69
CA ARG A 17 28.64 -13.80 2.08
C ARG A 17 28.28 -12.96 0.86
N GLU A 18 28.94 -13.15 -0.26
CA GLU A 18 28.63 -12.46 -1.52
C GLU A 18 27.27 -12.86 -2.09
N GLU A 19 26.90 -14.15 -2.01
CA GLU A 19 25.61 -14.66 -2.43
C GLU A 19 24.46 -14.04 -1.61
N ILE A 20 24.59 -14.00 -0.28
CA ILE A 20 23.60 -13.37 0.60
C ILE A 20 23.47 -11.86 0.32
N ILE A 21 24.59 -11.18 0.04
CA ILE A 21 24.56 -9.75 -0.30
C ILE A 21 23.85 -9.51 -1.65
N ARG A 22 24.02 -10.42 -2.62
CA ARG A 22 23.28 -10.37 -3.90
C ARG A 22 21.79 -10.54 -3.68
N GLU A 23 21.37 -11.55 -2.93
CA GLU A 23 19.94 -11.78 -2.62
C GLU A 23 19.31 -10.60 -1.88
N ILE A 24 20.02 -10.00 -0.90
CA ILE A 24 19.55 -8.82 -0.17
C ILE A 24 19.36 -7.62 -1.12
N ASN A 25 20.29 -7.43 -2.06
CA ASN A 25 20.18 -6.34 -3.03
C ASN A 25 19.03 -6.54 -4.01
N GLU A 26 18.80 -7.78 -4.45
CA GLU A 26 17.66 -8.12 -5.31
C GLU A 26 16.33 -7.91 -4.59
N TYR A 27 16.23 -8.35 -3.34
CA TYR A 27 15.05 -8.13 -2.50
C TYR A 27 14.77 -6.64 -2.25
N ASN A 28 15.82 -5.84 -2.01
CA ASN A 28 15.68 -4.40 -1.83
C ASN A 28 15.20 -3.72 -3.13
N ARG A 29 15.70 -4.16 -4.28
CA ARG A 29 15.29 -3.64 -5.59
C ARG A 29 13.82 -3.95 -5.89
N GLU A 30 13.36 -5.16 -5.61
CA GLU A 30 11.93 -5.52 -5.73
C GLU A 30 11.07 -4.71 -4.77
N ARG A 31 11.50 -4.56 -3.51
CA ARG A 31 10.81 -3.71 -2.53
C ARG A 31 10.68 -2.26 -3.01
N ASP A 32 11.73 -1.69 -3.57
CA ASP A 32 11.71 -0.30 -4.04
C ASP A 32 10.84 -0.12 -5.27
N GLN A 33 10.77 -1.11 -6.17
CA GLN A 33 9.81 -1.11 -7.27
C GLN A 33 8.37 -1.17 -6.77
N ILE A 34 8.08 -2.05 -5.81
CA ILE A 34 6.75 -2.13 -5.18
C ILE A 34 6.41 -0.81 -4.49
N ARG A 35 7.37 -0.19 -3.79
CA ARG A 35 7.19 1.10 -3.12
C ARG A 35 6.97 2.26 -4.10
N ALA A 36 7.67 2.27 -5.23
CA ALA A 36 7.50 3.27 -6.28
C ALA A 36 6.17 3.12 -7.02
N MET A 37 5.74 1.88 -7.27
CA MET A 37 4.39 1.59 -7.80
C MET A 37 3.32 2.01 -6.78
N LEU A 38 3.48 1.70 -5.50
CA LEU A 38 2.60 2.18 -4.43
C LEU A 38 2.58 3.71 -4.33
N GLY A 39 3.73 4.37 -4.46
CA GLY A 39 3.85 5.84 -4.39
C GLY A 39 3.17 6.55 -5.54
N LYS A 40 3.26 6.01 -6.77
CA LYS A 40 2.55 6.53 -7.94
C LYS A 40 1.03 6.39 -7.83
N ILE A 41 0.55 5.38 -7.10
CA ILE A 41 -0.88 5.16 -6.89
C ILE A 41 -1.38 5.87 -5.61
N GLY A 42 -0.51 6.07 -4.61
CA GLY A 42 -0.88 6.42 -3.24
C GLY A 42 -0.84 7.88 -2.82
N GLY A 43 -0.19 8.81 -3.53
CA GLY A 43 -0.34 10.22 -3.13
C GLY A 43 0.67 11.23 -3.62
N LYS A 44 0.15 12.26 -4.30
CA LYS A 44 0.44 13.68 -4.00
C LYS A 44 -0.52 14.64 -4.72
N SER A 45 -1.23 14.18 -5.75
CA SER A 45 -2.07 15.08 -6.55
C SER A 45 -3.50 15.28 -6.02
N TYR A 46 -4.11 14.27 -5.40
CA TYR A 46 -5.54 14.34 -5.08
C TYR A 46 -5.86 15.34 -3.94
N SER A 47 -5.18 15.24 -2.79
CA SER A 47 -5.56 16.01 -1.60
C SER A 47 -5.54 17.54 -1.78
N LYS A 48 -4.55 18.10 -2.49
CA LYS A 48 -4.48 19.57 -2.68
C LYS A 48 -5.41 20.05 -3.78
N THR A 49 -5.53 19.31 -4.87
CA THR A 49 -6.42 19.65 -5.98
C THR A 49 -7.88 19.53 -5.58
N ASP A 50 -8.26 18.48 -4.85
CA ASP A 50 -9.63 18.33 -4.34
C ASP A 50 -10.01 19.45 -3.36
N MET A 51 -9.10 19.86 -2.48
CA MET A 51 -9.33 20.99 -1.57
C MET A 51 -9.54 22.32 -2.33
N ILE A 52 -8.71 22.61 -3.33
CA ILE A 52 -8.84 23.81 -4.17
C ILE A 52 -10.17 23.78 -4.93
N ILE A 53 -10.51 22.64 -5.52
CA ILE A 53 -11.74 22.49 -6.28
C ILE A 53 -12.98 22.59 -5.36
N ASN A 54 -12.90 22.14 -4.11
CA ASN A 54 -14.00 22.30 -3.16
C ASN A 54 -14.20 23.76 -2.75
N ILE A 55 -13.10 24.50 -2.50
CA ILE A 55 -13.13 25.93 -2.19
C ILE A 55 -13.70 26.73 -3.37
N VAL A 56 -13.24 26.48 -4.60
CA VAL A 56 -13.75 27.17 -5.80
C VAL A 56 -15.24 26.91 -5.99
N PHE A 57 -15.70 25.67 -5.77
CA PHE A 57 -17.11 25.34 -5.93
C PHE A 57 -17.98 26.02 -4.88
N LEU A 58 -17.52 26.07 -3.62
CA LEU A 58 -18.19 26.79 -2.54
C LEU A 58 -18.29 28.29 -2.85
N THR A 59 -17.20 28.89 -3.35
CA THR A 59 -17.18 30.30 -3.74
C THR A 59 -18.17 30.58 -4.87
N ILE A 60 -18.27 29.72 -5.89
CA ILE A 60 -19.22 29.88 -7.00
C ILE A 60 -20.66 29.81 -6.50
N ILE A 61 -20.99 28.84 -5.64
CA ILE A 61 -22.34 28.71 -5.06
C ILE A 61 -22.68 29.96 -4.24
N LEU A 62 -21.75 30.44 -3.41
CA LEU A 62 -21.95 31.64 -2.60
C LEU A 62 -22.18 32.88 -3.47
N LEU A 63 -21.41 33.02 -4.56
CA LEU A 63 -21.50 34.15 -5.48
C LEU A 63 -22.83 34.14 -6.24
N LEU A 64 -23.27 32.98 -6.73
CA LEU A 64 -24.58 32.83 -7.36
C LEU A 64 -25.71 33.21 -6.39
N PHE A 65 -25.62 32.80 -5.13
CA PHE A 65 -26.61 33.11 -4.10
C PHE A 65 -26.69 34.63 -3.79
N ILE A 66 -25.53 35.29 -3.70
CA ILE A 66 -25.45 36.75 -3.49
C ILE A 66 -25.98 37.52 -4.71
N LEU A 67 -25.67 37.05 -5.93
CA LEU A 67 -26.12 37.66 -7.18
C LEU A 67 -27.64 37.54 -7.32
N GLU A 68 -28.21 36.38 -6.98
CA GLU A 68 -29.65 36.15 -6.93
C GLU A 68 -30.34 37.11 -5.96
N LEU A 69 -29.81 37.24 -4.73
CA LEU A 69 -30.34 38.12 -3.70
C LEU A 69 -30.28 39.61 -4.09
N THR A 70 -29.23 40.02 -4.80
CA THR A 70 -28.98 41.45 -5.10
C THR A 70 -29.69 41.91 -6.37
N THR A 71 -29.73 41.07 -7.41
CA THR A 71 -30.17 41.52 -8.75
C THR A 71 -31.66 41.27 -9.00
N HIS A 72 -32.32 40.37 -8.25
CA HIS A 72 -33.75 40.03 -8.40
C HIS A 72 -34.20 39.74 -9.86
N PHE A 73 -33.22 39.45 -10.74
CA PHE A 73 -33.36 39.47 -12.21
C PHE A 73 -33.95 38.16 -12.75
N LEU A 74 -33.91 37.10 -11.93
CA LEU A 74 -34.46 35.79 -12.22
C LEU A 74 -35.47 35.43 -11.12
N PRO A 75 -36.58 34.75 -11.47
CA PRO A 75 -37.46 34.16 -10.47
C PRO A 75 -36.62 33.21 -9.60
N ALA A 76 -36.68 33.40 -8.27
CA ALA A 76 -35.89 32.63 -7.30
C ALA A 76 -36.02 31.10 -7.49
N PHE A 77 -37.15 30.65 -8.01
CA PHE A 77 -37.40 29.26 -8.36
C PHE A 77 -36.40 28.69 -9.39
N ILE A 78 -36.10 29.43 -10.46
CA ILE A 78 -35.19 28.98 -11.52
C ILE A 78 -33.73 28.98 -11.01
N SER A 79 -33.35 29.96 -10.21
CA SER A 79 -32.00 30.01 -9.62
C SER A 79 -31.76 28.86 -8.63
N LEU A 80 -32.77 28.51 -7.84
CA LEU A 80 -32.73 27.36 -6.93
C LEU A 80 -32.57 26.05 -7.71
N GLU A 81 -33.32 25.84 -8.80
CA GLU A 81 -33.17 24.65 -9.65
C GLU A 81 -31.76 24.52 -10.23
N VAL A 82 -31.18 25.62 -10.74
CA VAL A 82 -29.81 25.64 -11.29
C VAL A 82 -28.78 25.36 -10.20
N SER A 83 -28.97 25.91 -8.99
CA SER A 83 -28.09 25.67 -7.85
C SER A 83 -28.11 24.21 -7.40
N VAL A 84 -29.29 23.60 -7.31
CA VAL A 84 -29.45 22.18 -6.99
C VAL A 84 -28.81 21.31 -8.08
N LEU A 85 -29.01 21.63 -9.36
CA LEU A 85 -28.39 20.92 -10.48
C LEU A 85 -26.85 20.92 -10.40
N LEU A 86 -26.24 22.09 -10.13
CA LEU A 86 -24.80 22.23 -9.99
C LEU A 86 -24.25 21.41 -8.80
N VAL A 87 -24.95 21.40 -7.67
CA VAL A 87 -24.60 20.57 -6.51
C VAL A 87 -24.70 19.09 -6.83
N SER A 88 -25.76 18.65 -7.53
CA SER A 88 -25.91 17.25 -7.95
C SER A 88 -24.78 16.79 -8.87
N ILE A 89 -24.41 17.61 -9.87
CA ILE A 89 -23.29 17.31 -10.77
C ILE A 89 -21.98 17.21 -9.99
N LYS A 90 -21.75 18.08 -9.00
CA LYS A 90 -20.57 18.03 -8.13
C LYS A 90 -20.48 16.74 -7.34
N ILE A 91 -21.61 16.29 -6.77
CA ILE A 91 -21.69 15.04 -6.01
C ILE A 91 -21.33 13.85 -6.92
N VAL A 92 -21.92 13.77 -8.11
CA VAL A 92 -21.60 12.72 -9.10
C VAL A 92 -20.11 12.75 -9.48
N TRP A 93 -19.56 13.93 -9.69
CA TRP A 93 -18.16 14.10 -10.04
C TRP A 93 -17.20 13.73 -8.90
N MET A 94 -17.56 14.04 -7.65
CA MET A 94 -16.83 13.61 -6.46
C MET A 94 -16.83 12.09 -6.32
N ILE A 95 -18.00 11.45 -6.49
CA ILE A 95 -18.15 9.99 -6.44
C ILE A 95 -17.31 9.33 -7.53
N HIS A 96 -17.37 9.86 -8.77
CA HIS A 96 -16.56 9.37 -9.88
C HIS A 96 -15.05 9.51 -9.60
N SER A 97 -14.62 10.63 -9.00
CA SER A 97 -13.21 10.84 -8.64
C SER A 97 -12.73 9.85 -7.55
N GLN A 98 -13.60 9.52 -6.58
CA GLN A 98 -13.30 8.60 -5.48
C GLN A 98 -13.12 7.12 -5.90
N HIS A 99 -13.62 6.71 -7.07
CA HIS A 99 -13.51 5.32 -7.54
C HIS A 99 -12.05 4.84 -7.66
N ARG A 100 -11.12 5.72 -8.02
CA ARG A 100 -9.68 5.40 -8.11
C ARG A 100 -9.05 5.14 -6.74
N PHE A 101 -9.50 5.84 -5.71
CA PHE A 101 -9.03 5.66 -4.35
C PHE A 101 -9.51 4.34 -3.74
N ASN A 102 -10.77 3.98 -3.97
CA ASN A 102 -11.32 2.71 -3.50
C ASN A 102 -10.59 1.51 -4.12
N HIS A 103 -10.28 1.59 -5.42
CA HIS A 103 -9.48 0.58 -6.09
C HIS A 103 -8.07 0.47 -5.49
N PHE A 104 -7.43 1.61 -5.17
CA PHE A 104 -6.14 1.61 -4.48
C PHE A 104 -6.21 0.99 -3.08
N GLN A 105 -7.21 1.36 -2.28
CA GLN A 105 -7.43 0.77 -0.96
C GLN A 105 -7.62 -0.75 -1.05
N PHE A 106 -8.37 -1.23 -2.06
CA PHE A 106 -8.54 -2.64 -2.33
C PHE A 106 -7.20 -3.34 -2.65
N TRP A 107 -6.38 -2.76 -3.52
CA TRP A 107 -5.06 -3.31 -3.83
C TRP A 107 -4.12 -3.35 -2.62
N VAL A 108 -4.16 -2.33 -1.77
CA VAL A 108 -3.38 -2.31 -0.53
C VAL A 108 -3.83 -3.43 0.40
N LEU A 109 -5.15 -3.60 0.59
CA LEU A 109 -5.68 -4.65 1.45
C LEU A 109 -5.29 -6.04 0.94
N ASN A 110 -5.43 -6.29 -0.35
CA ASN A 110 -5.05 -7.57 -0.98
C ASN A 110 -3.56 -7.86 -0.81
N SER A 111 -2.70 -6.84 -0.92
CA SER A 111 -1.26 -7.01 -0.71
C SER A 111 -0.91 -7.35 0.75
N ILE A 112 -1.63 -6.75 1.72
CA ILE A 112 -1.47 -7.04 3.15
C ILE A 112 -1.97 -8.44 3.46
N GLU A 113 -3.14 -8.82 2.92
CA GLU A 113 -3.72 -10.16 3.07
C GLU A 113 -2.77 -11.25 2.55
N PHE A 114 -2.21 -11.06 1.34
CA PHE A 114 -1.23 -11.98 0.78
C PHE A 114 0.02 -12.11 1.67
N ARG A 115 0.55 -10.98 2.15
CA ARG A 115 1.74 -10.96 3.00
C ARG A 115 1.50 -11.64 4.35
N ILE A 116 0.34 -11.39 4.97
CA ILE A 116 -0.07 -12.05 6.22
C ILE A 116 -0.22 -13.55 6.00
N ASN A 117 -0.82 -13.98 4.89
CA ASN A 117 -0.98 -15.40 4.58
C ASN A 117 0.38 -16.11 4.41
N ASN A 118 1.33 -15.48 3.72
CA ASN A 118 2.68 -16.04 3.58
C ASN A 118 3.40 -16.11 4.94
N MET A 119 3.24 -15.09 5.77
CA MET A 119 3.80 -15.09 7.12
C MET A 119 3.19 -16.22 7.98
N HIS A 120 1.89 -16.47 7.88
CA HIS A 120 1.24 -17.61 8.53
C HIS A 120 1.80 -18.96 8.05
N LYS A 121 2.05 -19.12 6.75
CA LYS A 121 2.66 -20.36 6.21
C LYS A 121 4.07 -20.57 6.75
N MET A 122 4.88 -19.51 6.79
CA MET A 122 6.24 -19.55 7.34
C MET A 122 6.23 -19.92 8.83
N VAL A 123 5.36 -19.30 9.64
CA VAL A 123 5.22 -19.64 11.07
C VAL A 123 4.82 -21.10 11.26
N ARG A 124 3.85 -21.60 10.50
CA ARG A 124 3.47 -23.02 10.54
C ARG A 124 4.58 -23.97 10.10
N GLY A 125 5.43 -23.55 9.15
CA GLY A 125 6.62 -24.30 8.75
C GLY A 125 7.60 -24.43 9.90
N MET A 126 7.93 -23.30 10.55
CA MET A 126 8.79 -23.28 11.73
C MET A 126 8.25 -24.13 12.87
N GLU A 127 6.94 -24.07 13.17
CA GLU A 127 6.33 -24.92 14.20
C GLU A 127 6.49 -26.42 13.93
N LYS A 128 6.37 -26.84 12.66
CA LYS A 128 6.56 -28.24 12.26
C LYS A 128 8.01 -28.70 12.38
N GLU A 129 8.95 -27.89 11.90
CA GLU A 129 10.38 -28.17 12.03
C GLU A 129 10.80 -28.24 13.50
N LEU A 130 10.32 -27.31 14.33
CA LEU A 130 10.59 -27.31 15.76
C LEU A 130 10.04 -28.57 16.46
N LYS A 131 8.88 -29.07 16.01
CA LYS A 131 8.29 -30.30 16.51
C LYS A 131 9.09 -31.54 16.11
N GLN A 132 9.54 -31.62 14.84
CA GLN A 132 10.38 -32.71 14.35
C GLN A 132 11.73 -32.73 15.08
N LEU A 133 12.41 -31.59 15.21
CA LEU A 133 13.67 -31.49 15.96
C LEU A 133 13.51 -31.92 17.43
N ARG A 134 12.35 -31.64 18.05
CA ARG A 134 12.04 -32.07 19.41
C ARG A 134 11.79 -33.58 19.50
N GLU A 135 11.11 -34.17 18.52
CA GLU A 135 10.88 -35.61 18.41
C GLU A 135 12.19 -36.37 18.15
N ASP A 136 13.05 -35.86 17.26
CA ASP A 136 14.36 -36.44 16.94
C ASP A 136 15.32 -36.41 18.14
N LYS A 137 15.33 -35.32 18.90
CA LYS A 137 16.08 -35.27 20.18
C LYS A 137 15.55 -36.27 21.21
N HIS A 138 14.24 -36.46 21.29
CA HIS A 138 13.65 -37.42 22.22
C HIS A 138 13.97 -38.87 21.82
N ASN A 139 14.00 -39.17 20.52
CA ASN A 139 14.32 -40.51 20.01
C ASN A 139 15.83 -40.81 20.15
N THR A 140 16.70 -39.82 19.94
CA THR A 140 18.15 -39.95 20.14
C THR A 140 18.51 -40.19 21.61
N ASN A 141 17.78 -39.58 22.55
CA ASN A 141 17.97 -39.80 23.99
C ASN A 141 17.36 -41.11 24.51
N ALA A 142 16.52 -41.80 23.72
CA ALA A 142 15.95 -43.10 24.07
C ALA A 142 16.79 -44.29 23.55
N VAL A 143 17.81 -44.03 22.71
CA VAL A 143 18.65 -45.05 22.06
C VAL A 143 20.15 -44.91 22.44
N GLY A 144 20.49 -44.05 23.41
CA GLY A 144 21.81 -44.02 24.04
C GLY A 144 21.96 -45.11 25.13
N PRO A 145 23.18 -45.64 25.36
CA PRO A 145 23.47 -46.97 25.91
C PRO A 145 22.90 -47.29 27.30
#